data_AF-D1JB03-F1
#
_entry.id   AF-D1JB03-F1
#
_cell.length_a   1.000
_cell.length_b   1.000
_cell.length_c   1.000
_cell.angle_alpha   90.00
_cell.angle_beta   90.00
_cell.angle_gamma   90.00
#
_symmetry.space_group_name_H-M   'P 1'
#
loop_
_entity.id
_entity.type
_entity.pdbx_description
1 polymer ?
#
loop_
_entity_poly.entity_id
_entity_poly.type
_entity_poly.pdbx_seq_one_letter_code
_entity_poly.pdbx_strand_id
1 'polypeptide(L)'
;MARMYARRRGRSGSKRPFSFRLMETVPEWVEMTAEEVERKVVELYERGVTTSEIGTVLRDRYGVPSVVLVTGEKITAILKGKNIAGEIPEDLLNLMRKALRVRKHVEVNKKDLHNKRSLHLTESKIRRLVKYYRREKVLPEEWQYKPEIAEFIMRK
;
A
#
# COMPACT_ATOMS: atom_id res chain seq x y z
N MET A 1 5.22 7.60 -9.04
CA MET A 1 6.05 6.71 -9.90
C MET A 1 5.99 6.99 -11.40
N ALA A 2 4.96 7.67 -11.94
CA ALA A 2 4.83 7.91 -13.39
C ALA A 2 6.06 8.59 -14.04
N ARG A 3 6.77 9.44 -13.28
CA ARG A 3 7.98 10.15 -13.76
C ARG A 3 9.26 9.31 -13.76
N MET A 4 9.29 8.22 -12.99
CA MET A 4 10.51 7.45 -12.71
C MET A 4 11.07 6.75 -13.94
N TYR A 5 10.20 6.15 -14.76
CA TYR A 5 10.62 5.38 -15.95
C TYR A 5 9.97 5.86 -17.25
N ALA A 6 8.79 6.48 -17.19
CA ALA A 6 8.06 6.90 -18.39
C ALA A 6 8.46 8.30 -18.89
N ARG A 7 9.37 9.01 -18.19
CA ARG A 7 9.85 10.37 -18.54
C ARG A 7 8.74 11.42 -18.79
N ARG A 8 7.53 11.19 -18.27
CA ARG A 8 6.38 12.11 -18.40
C ARG A 8 6.38 13.17 -17.30
N ARG A 9 5.67 14.29 -17.53
CA ARG A 9 5.57 15.44 -16.59
C ARG A 9 4.24 15.56 -15.85
N GLY A 10 3.30 14.62 -16.02
CA GLY A 10 1.99 14.67 -15.33
C GLY A 10 2.10 14.79 -13.80
N ARG A 11 1.19 15.56 -13.20
CA ARG A 11 0.95 15.66 -11.75
C ARG A 11 -0.55 15.51 -11.52
N SER A 12 -0.94 14.41 -10.89
CA SER A 12 -2.30 14.22 -10.36
C SER A 12 -2.15 13.65 -8.96
N GLY A 13 -2.81 14.27 -8.00
CA GLY A 13 -2.71 13.92 -6.58
C GLY A 13 -3.77 14.67 -5.77
N SER A 14 -4.17 14.10 -4.65
CA SER A 14 -5.15 14.69 -3.75
C SER A 14 -4.61 15.99 -3.13
N LYS A 15 -5.40 17.06 -3.17
CA LYS A 15 -5.15 18.29 -2.41
C LYS A 15 -5.90 18.19 -1.09
N ARG A 16 -5.18 17.95 0.00
CA ARG A 16 -5.79 17.97 1.35
C ARG A 16 -6.22 19.41 1.69
N PRO A 17 -7.46 19.62 2.18
CA PRO A 17 -7.91 20.90 2.73
C PRO A 17 -6.92 21.49 3.72
N PHE A 18 -6.84 22.82 3.75
CA PHE A 18 -5.94 23.55 4.64
C PHE A 18 -6.31 23.33 6.11
N SER A 19 -7.62 23.29 6.41
CA SER A 19 -8.16 22.92 7.72
C SER A 19 -7.55 21.60 8.19
N PHE A 20 -7.64 20.53 7.42
CA PHE A 20 -7.08 19.21 7.76
C PHE A 20 -5.54 19.14 7.85
N ARG A 21 -4.84 20.21 7.47
CA ARG A 21 -3.37 20.28 7.54
C ARG A 21 -2.86 21.05 8.76
N LEU A 22 -3.65 21.97 9.29
CA LEU A 22 -3.26 22.90 10.37
C LEU A 22 -4.16 22.82 11.59
N MET A 23 -5.45 22.54 11.39
CA MET A 23 -6.36 22.15 12.45
C MET A 23 -6.17 20.65 12.68
N GLU A 24 -5.57 20.32 13.81
CA GLU A 24 -5.62 18.99 14.42
C GLU A 24 -7.02 18.69 15.00
N THR A 25 -8.03 19.49 14.67
CA THR A 25 -9.39 19.34 15.16
C THR A 25 -10.23 18.52 14.18
N VAL A 26 -10.91 17.52 14.75
CA VAL A 26 -11.87 16.69 14.03
C VAL A 26 -13.06 17.57 13.58
N PRO A 27 -13.53 17.46 12.33
CA PRO A 27 -14.70 18.21 11.87
C PRO A 27 -15.94 17.83 12.67
N GLU A 28 -16.81 18.80 12.94
CA GLU A 28 -18.01 18.62 13.77
C GLU A 28 -19.00 17.57 13.22
N TRP A 29 -19.03 17.37 11.91
CA TRP A 29 -19.90 16.38 11.27
C TRP A 29 -19.39 14.94 11.39
N VAL A 30 -18.19 14.72 11.92
CA VAL A 30 -17.68 13.36 12.15
C VAL A 30 -18.21 12.89 13.48
N GLU A 31 -19.31 12.14 13.43
CA GLU A 31 -19.97 11.61 14.63
C GLU A 31 -19.20 10.43 15.25
N MET A 32 -18.34 9.77 14.48
CA MET A 32 -17.60 8.60 14.95
C MET A 32 -16.49 8.97 15.93
N THR A 33 -16.46 8.25 17.05
CA THR A 33 -15.37 8.34 18.03
C THR A 33 -14.10 7.64 17.54
N ALA A 34 -12.95 7.98 18.13
CA ALA A 34 -11.66 7.35 17.79
C ALA A 34 -11.70 5.82 17.96
N GLU A 35 -12.30 5.32 19.04
CA GLU A 35 -12.43 3.89 19.32
C GLU A 35 -13.30 3.15 18.29
N GLU A 36 -14.36 3.78 17.80
CA GLU A 36 -15.20 3.22 16.74
C GLU A 36 -14.46 3.13 15.42
N VAL A 37 -13.70 4.17 15.07
CA VAL A 37 -12.87 4.17 13.86
C VAL A 37 -11.84 3.06 13.94
N GLU A 38 -11.17 2.88 15.08
CA GLU A 38 -10.20 1.79 15.26
C GLU A 38 -10.84 0.40 15.15
N ARG A 39 -12.02 0.19 15.73
CA ARG A 39 -12.76 -1.07 15.61
C ARG A 39 -13.12 -1.34 14.15
N LYS A 40 -13.58 -0.33 13.42
CA LYS A 40 -13.90 -0.47 11.99
C LYS A 40 -12.67 -0.73 11.13
N VAL A 41 -11.53 -0.13 11.44
CA VAL A 41 -10.25 -0.42 10.75
C VAL A 41 -9.91 -1.90 10.89
N VAL A 42 -10.01 -2.46 12.09
CA VAL A 42 -9.73 -3.89 12.35
C VAL A 42 -10.72 -4.78 11.62
N GLU A 43 -12.02 -4.51 11.75
CA GLU A 43 -13.08 -5.29 11.07
C GLU A 43 -12.89 -5.32 9.54
N LEU A 44 -12.55 -4.19 8.93
CA LEU A 44 -12.30 -4.12 7.49
C LEU A 44 -11.02 -4.85 7.09
N TYR A 45 -9.98 -4.81 7.93
CA TYR A 45 -8.74 -5.53 7.69
C TYR A 45 -8.93 -7.04 7.77
N GLU A 46 -9.68 -7.53 8.76
CA GLU A 46 -10.02 -8.95 8.92
C GLU A 46 -10.86 -9.48 7.75
N ARG A 47 -11.68 -8.61 7.14
CA ARG A 47 -12.38 -8.91 5.88
C ARG A 47 -11.46 -8.99 4.66
N GLY A 48 -10.17 -8.72 4.81
CA GLY A 48 -9.18 -8.77 3.74
C GLY A 48 -9.08 -7.50 2.90
N VAL A 49 -9.66 -6.38 3.34
CA VAL A 49 -9.55 -5.09 2.65
C VAL A 49 -8.16 -4.51 2.87
N THR A 50 -7.54 -3.95 1.83
CA THR A 50 -6.18 -3.42 1.94
C THR A 50 -6.16 -2.10 2.73
N THR A 51 -5.02 -1.72 3.31
CA THR A 51 -4.93 -0.50 4.13
C THR A 51 -5.24 0.76 3.34
N SER A 52 -4.88 0.77 2.04
CA SER A 52 -5.22 1.83 1.09
C SER A 52 -6.73 1.93 0.84
N GLU A 53 -7.41 0.79 0.73
CA GLU A 53 -8.85 0.71 0.50
C GLU A 53 -9.64 1.04 1.76
N ILE A 54 -9.18 0.63 2.95
CA ILE A 54 -9.80 0.96 4.24
C ILE A 54 -9.98 2.47 4.37
N GLY A 55 -8.94 3.26 4.07
CA GLY A 55 -9.04 4.72 4.11
C GLY A 55 -10.08 5.29 3.13
N THR A 56 -10.22 4.68 1.95
CA THR A 56 -11.23 5.07 0.96
C THR A 56 -12.63 4.74 1.45
N VAL A 57 -12.83 3.55 2.04
CA VAL A 57 -14.11 3.10 2.58
C VAL A 57 -14.56 3.98 3.75
N LEU A 58 -13.65 4.30 4.67
CA LEU A 58 -13.93 5.18 5.81
C LEU A 58 -14.34 6.59 5.35
N ARG A 59 -13.68 7.11 4.30
CA ARG A 59 -14.04 8.40 3.72
C ARG A 59 -15.39 8.39 3.02
N ASP A 60 -15.62 7.42 2.14
CA ASP A 60 -16.76 7.44 1.22
C ASP A 60 -18.05 6.91 1.85
N ARG A 61 -17.97 5.97 2.80
CA ARG A 61 -19.16 5.38 3.46
C ARG A 61 -19.46 5.96 4.82
N TYR A 62 -18.42 6.29 5.59
CA TYR A 62 -18.55 6.70 7.00
C TYR A 62 -18.27 8.19 7.21
N GLY A 63 -17.95 8.94 6.15
CA GLY A 63 -17.70 10.38 6.23
C GLY A 63 -16.42 10.76 6.98
N VAL A 64 -15.53 9.82 7.28
CA VAL A 64 -14.28 10.07 8.01
C VAL A 64 -13.19 10.55 7.03
N PRO A 65 -12.82 11.84 7.01
CA PRO A 65 -11.93 12.38 5.97
C PRO A 65 -10.47 11.90 6.11
N SER A 66 -10.01 11.65 7.34
CA SER A 66 -8.67 11.16 7.63
C SER A 66 -8.65 10.47 8.98
N VAL A 67 -8.23 9.20 9.01
CA VAL A 67 -8.07 8.41 10.25
C VAL A 67 -7.12 9.11 11.23
N VAL A 68 -6.00 9.63 10.72
CA VAL A 68 -4.99 10.33 11.54
C VAL A 68 -5.56 11.54 12.27
N LEU A 69 -6.56 12.22 11.72
CA LEU A 69 -7.16 13.37 12.40
C LEU A 69 -8.06 12.94 13.57
N VAL A 70 -8.73 11.80 13.44
CA VAL A 70 -9.67 11.31 14.46
C VAL A 70 -8.95 10.55 15.56
N THR A 71 -8.02 9.66 15.20
CA THR A 71 -7.36 8.75 16.13
C THR A 71 -5.94 9.19 16.52
N GLY A 72 -5.36 10.20 15.85
CA GLY A 72 -3.95 10.58 16.02
C GLY A 72 -2.94 9.62 15.39
N GLU A 73 -3.34 8.38 15.12
CA GLU A 73 -2.49 7.33 14.55
C GLU A 73 -2.77 7.03 13.07
N LYS A 74 -1.77 6.48 12.38
CA LYS A 74 -1.95 5.96 11.01
C LYS A 74 -2.61 4.58 11.07
N ILE A 75 -3.37 4.22 10.04
CA ILE A 75 -3.97 2.88 9.87
C ILE A 75 -2.94 1.76 10.12
N THR A 76 -1.74 1.89 9.55
CA THR A 76 -0.67 0.89 9.74
C THR A 76 -0.14 0.83 11.17
N ALA A 77 -0.20 1.92 11.94
CA ALA A 77 0.22 1.95 13.34
C ALA A 77 -0.82 1.24 14.21
N ILE A 78 -2.11 1.54 14.01
CA ILE A 78 -3.24 0.88 14.67
C ILE A 78 -3.17 -0.65 14.47
N LEU A 79 -2.92 -1.10 13.24
CA LEU A 79 -2.81 -2.53 12.93
C LEU A 79 -1.57 -3.18 13.56
N LYS A 80 -0.46 -2.44 13.70
CA LYS A 80 0.75 -2.92 14.39
C LYS A 80 0.54 -3.02 15.90
N GLY A 81 -0.12 -2.03 16.52
CA GLY A 81 -0.43 -2.03 17.94
C GLY A 81 -1.29 -3.23 18.34
N LYS A 82 -2.16 -3.70 17.43
CA LYS A 82 -2.99 -4.90 17.63
C LYS A 82 -2.34 -6.21 17.19
N ASN A 83 -1.09 -6.18 16.69
CA ASN A 83 -0.35 -7.32 16.15
C ASN A 83 -1.05 -8.06 14.98
N ILE A 84 -1.90 -7.36 14.22
CA ILE A 84 -2.62 -7.93 13.05
C ILE A 84 -1.93 -7.54 11.73
N ALA A 85 -1.00 -6.57 11.77
CA ALA A 85 -0.29 -6.11 10.59
C ALA A 85 0.53 -7.23 9.92
N GLY A 86 0.38 -7.38 8.61
CA GLY A 86 1.22 -8.28 7.81
C GLY A 86 2.72 -7.95 7.87
N GLU A 87 3.55 -8.98 7.80
CA GLU A 87 5.02 -8.88 7.83
C GLU A 87 5.60 -8.09 6.64
N ILE A 88 4.93 -8.16 5.50
CA ILE A 88 5.37 -7.52 4.25
C ILE A 88 4.49 -6.30 3.96
N PRO A 89 5.09 -5.14 3.64
CA PRO A 89 4.35 -3.96 3.21
C PRO A 89 3.44 -4.20 1.99
N GLU A 90 2.26 -3.58 2.01
CA GLU A 90 1.22 -3.71 0.97
C GLU A 90 1.73 -3.31 -0.43
N ASP A 91 2.53 -2.25 -0.51
CA ASP A 91 3.07 -1.73 -1.76
C ASP A 91 4.03 -2.73 -2.44
N LEU A 92 4.86 -3.41 -1.65
CA LEU A 92 5.75 -4.47 -2.10
C LEU A 92 4.94 -5.69 -2.57
N LEU A 93 3.94 -6.13 -1.80
CA LEU A 93 3.04 -7.22 -2.17
C LEU A 93 2.31 -6.95 -3.50
N ASN A 94 1.80 -5.73 -3.67
CA ASN A 94 1.10 -5.34 -4.90
C ASN A 94 2.02 -5.37 -6.14
N LEU A 95 3.28 -4.95 -6.00
CA LEU A 95 4.25 -5.05 -7.09
C LEU A 95 4.66 -6.49 -7.38
N MET A 96 4.82 -7.32 -6.35
CA MET A 96 5.11 -8.74 -6.50
C MET A 96 3.96 -9.47 -7.22
N ARG A 97 2.71 -9.22 -6.81
CA ARG A 97 1.50 -9.73 -7.50
C ARG A 97 1.50 -9.35 -8.98
N LYS A 98 1.80 -8.09 -9.28
CA LYS A 98 1.88 -7.60 -10.66
C LYS A 98 3.01 -8.27 -11.44
N ALA A 99 4.19 -8.41 -10.84
CA ALA A 99 5.34 -9.04 -11.49
C ALA A 99 5.04 -10.50 -11.85
N LEU A 100 4.44 -11.27 -10.93
CA LEU A 100 4.03 -12.66 -11.19
C LEU A 100 3.03 -12.77 -12.35
N ARG A 101 2.02 -11.90 -12.38
CA ARG A 101 1.04 -11.89 -13.48
C ARG A 101 1.69 -11.60 -14.83
N VAL A 102 2.59 -10.60 -14.89
CA VAL A 102 3.30 -10.27 -16.14
C VAL A 102 4.27 -11.38 -16.53
N ARG A 103 4.91 -12.03 -15.57
CA ARG A 103 5.82 -13.16 -15.81
C ARG A 103 5.10 -14.33 -16.47
N LYS A 104 3.97 -14.78 -15.90
CA LYS A 104 3.11 -15.82 -16.47
C LYS A 104 2.70 -15.51 -17.91
N HIS A 105 2.34 -14.26 -18.20
CA HIS A 105 2.02 -13.81 -19.56
C HIS A 105 3.22 -13.91 -20.52
N VAL A 106 4.40 -13.45 -20.10
CA VAL A 106 5.62 -13.45 -20.93
C VAL A 106 6.16 -14.86 -21.17
N GLU A 107 5.97 -15.79 -20.21
CA GLU A 107 6.37 -17.20 -20.36
C GLU A 107 5.61 -17.89 -21.51
N VAL A 108 4.31 -17.62 -21.63
CA VAL A 108 3.49 -18.06 -22.76
C VAL A 108 3.84 -17.27 -24.03
N ASN A 109 3.95 -15.95 -23.93
CA ASN A 109 4.14 -15.04 -25.05
C ASN A 109 5.58 -14.52 -25.15
N LYS A 110 6.51 -15.41 -25.52
CA LYS A 110 7.96 -15.11 -25.52
C LYS A 110 8.37 -13.97 -26.47
N LYS A 111 7.57 -13.63 -27.48
CA LYS A 111 7.88 -12.56 -28.46
C LYS A 111 7.41 -11.17 -28.02
N ASP A 112 6.70 -11.05 -26.89
CA ASP A 112 6.18 -9.78 -26.40
C ASP A 112 7.27 -8.93 -25.72
N LEU A 113 7.91 -8.05 -26.50
CA LEU A 113 8.98 -7.16 -26.03
C LEU A 113 8.47 -6.09 -25.07
N HIS A 114 7.23 -5.63 -25.23
CA HIS A 114 6.66 -4.57 -24.40
C HIS A 114 6.44 -5.04 -22.97
N ASN A 115 5.87 -6.24 -22.81
CA ASN A 115 5.64 -6.80 -21.49
C ASN A 115 6.93 -7.31 -20.84
N LYS A 116 7.91 -7.80 -21.62
CA LYS A 116 9.28 -8.06 -21.11
C LYS A 116 9.91 -6.82 -20.49
N ARG A 117 9.86 -5.67 -21.20
CA ARG A 117 10.32 -4.40 -20.66
C ARG A 117 9.54 -4.00 -19.41
N SER A 118 8.22 -4.15 -19.41
CA SER A 118 7.37 -3.83 -18.25
C SER A 118 7.66 -4.71 -17.03
N LEU A 119 8.00 -5.99 -17.24
CA LEU A 119 8.45 -6.89 -16.18
C LEU A 119 9.75 -6.38 -15.54
N HIS A 120 10.78 -6.10 -16.35
CA HIS A 120 12.06 -5.55 -15.85
C HIS A 120 11.87 -4.24 -15.06
N LEU A 121 10.99 -3.35 -15.52
CA LEU A 121 10.67 -2.11 -14.80
C LEU A 121 9.96 -2.38 -13.48
N THR A 122 9.09 -3.40 -13.42
CA THR A 122 8.37 -3.77 -12.19
C THR A 122 9.33 -4.39 -11.18
N GLU A 123 10.20 -5.30 -11.61
CA GLU A 123 11.25 -5.88 -10.76
C GLU A 123 12.25 -4.83 -10.26
N SER A 124 12.59 -3.85 -11.10
CA SER A 124 13.43 -2.73 -10.68
C SER A 124 12.79 -1.89 -9.58
N LYS A 125 11.47 -1.69 -9.60
CA LYS A 125 10.74 -0.99 -8.51
C LYS A 125 10.76 -1.81 -7.23
N ILE A 126 10.53 -3.12 -7.33
CA ILE A 126 10.60 -4.04 -6.20
C ILE A 126 11.98 -3.92 -5.54
N ARG A 127 13.07 -4.08 -6.30
CA ARG A 127 14.44 -3.97 -5.77
C ARG A 127 14.71 -2.64 -5.09
N ARG A 128 14.18 -1.53 -5.61
CA ARG A 128 14.30 -0.20 -4.99
C ARG A 128 13.57 -0.10 -3.66
N LEU A 129 12.34 -0.62 -3.57
CA LEU A 129 11.57 -0.63 -2.33
C LEU A 129 12.21 -1.55 -1.28
N VAL A 130 12.69 -2.72 -1.70
CA VAL A 130 13.40 -3.65 -0.82
C VAL A 130 14.63 -2.98 -0.21
N LYS A 131 15.43 -2.28 -1.03
CA LYS A 131 16.57 -1.51 -0.53
C LYS A 131 16.15 -0.45 0.50
N TYR A 132 15.04 0.24 0.26
CA TYR A 132 14.49 1.21 1.20
C TYR A 132 14.07 0.54 2.51
N TYR A 133 13.22 -0.50 2.45
CA TYR A 133 12.68 -1.16 3.64
C TYR A 133 13.73 -1.91 4.47
N ARG A 134 14.80 -2.41 3.84
CA ARG A 134 15.98 -2.92 4.55
C ARG A 134 16.65 -1.84 5.37
N ARG A 135 16.86 -0.65 4.79
CA ARG A 135 17.46 0.49 5.49
C ARG A 135 16.58 0.99 6.63
N GLU A 136 15.27 1.02 6.45
CA GLU A 136 14.31 1.40 7.49
C GLU A 136 14.01 0.28 8.49
N LYS A 137 14.71 -0.87 8.41
CA LYS A 137 14.56 -2.04 9.31
C LYS A 137 13.15 -2.62 9.36
N VAL A 138 12.35 -2.40 8.32
CA VAL A 138 11.01 -3.01 8.19
C VAL A 138 11.13 -4.45 7.67
N LEU A 139 12.13 -4.71 6.84
CA LEU A 139 12.45 -6.06 6.34
C LEU A 139 13.81 -6.52 6.86
N PRO A 140 14.02 -7.83 7.05
CA PRO A 140 15.33 -8.39 7.37
C PRO A 140 16.40 -8.00 6.34
N GLU A 141 17.64 -7.83 6.78
CA GLU A 141 18.73 -7.43 5.88
C GLU A 141 19.03 -8.46 4.80
N GLU A 142 18.79 -9.73 5.08
CA GLU A 142 19.00 -10.83 4.14
C GLU A 142 17.84 -11.00 3.14
N TRP A 143 16.75 -10.23 3.28
CA TRP A 143 15.59 -10.37 2.42
C TRP A 143 15.95 -10.01 0.98
N GLN A 144 15.71 -10.95 0.06
CA GLN A 144 15.95 -10.79 -1.36
C GLN A 144 14.72 -11.18 -2.17
N TYR A 145 14.44 -10.36 -3.19
CA TYR A 145 13.39 -10.69 -4.16
C TYR A 145 13.87 -11.79 -5.11
N LYS A 146 13.28 -12.97 -4.99
CA LYS A 146 13.31 -14.00 -6.02
C LYS A 146 11.88 -14.29 -6.50
N PRO A 147 11.67 -14.55 -7.80
CA PRO A 147 10.35 -14.86 -8.35
C PRO A 147 9.67 -16.07 -7.67
N GLU A 148 10.45 -17.10 -7.34
CA GLU A 148 9.98 -18.30 -6.64
C GLU A 148 9.50 -17.99 -5.22
N ILE A 149 10.27 -17.19 -4.48
CA ILE A 149 9.91 -16.70 -3.15
C ILE A 149 8.61 -15.88 -3.23
N ALA A 150 8.47 -15.07 -4.28
CA ALA A 150 7.26 -14.29 -4.50
C ALA A 150 6.03 -15.18 -4.75
N GLU A 151 6.16 -16.27 -5.50
CA GLU A 151 5.06 -17.23 -5.66
C GLU A 151 4.69 -17.91 -4.35
N PHE A 152 5.67 -18.30 -3.54
CA PHE A 152 5.43 -18.95 -2.25
C PHE A 152 4.65 -18.03 -1.29
N ILE A 153 5.08 -16.78 -1.17
CA ILE A 153 4.43 -15.77 -0.31
C ILE A 153 2.98 -15.53 -0.72
N MET A 154 2.67 -15.62 -2.02
CA MET A 154 1.34 -15.28 -2.56
C MET A 154 0.37 -16.47 -2.59
N ARG A 155 0.85 -17.70 -2.38
CA ARG A 155 0.00 -18.91 -2.23
C ARG A 155 -0.45 -19.13 -0.79
N LYS A 156 0.25 -18.52 0.17
CA LYS A 156 -0.10 -18.49 1.59
C LYS A 156 -1.17 -17.43 1.83
#